data_AF-A0A1I7AR08-F1
#
_entry.id   AF-A0A1I7AR08-F1
#
_cell.length_a   1.000
_cell.length_b   1.000
_cell.length_c   1.000
_cell.angle_alpha   90.00
_cell.angle_beta   90.00
_cell.angle_gamma   90.00
#
_symmetry.space_group_name_H-M   'P 1'
#
loop_
_entity.id
_entity.type
_entity.pdbx_description
1 polymer ?
#
loop_
_entity_poly.entity_id
_entity_poly.type
_entity_poly.pdbx_seq_one_letter_code
_entity_poly.pdbx_strand_id
1 'polypeptide(L)'
;MLKSYVLWVALKFTQHELWAINFALLRPQLSLFGAASLWVWIFPPLISLGLVLGYMMENFPTAGSAVNLVIGLPSLLILAYWVFRWYFICLALMFGRRTMAEKKRAEVSARIQKLLSA
;
A
#
# COMPACT_ATOMS: atom_id res chain seq x y z
N MET A 1 -20.60 -12.92 -7.07
CA MET A 1 -19.21 -13.16 -7.55
C MET A 1 -18.24 -12.03 -7.22
N LEU A 2 -18.55 -10.76 -7.49
CA LEU A 2 -17.62 -9.62 -7.24
C LEU A 2 -17.07 -9.54 -5.79
N LYS A 3 -17.92 -9.78 -4.77
CA LYS A 3 -17.50 -9.80 -3.36
C LYS A 3 -16.40 -10.83 -3.07
N SER A 4 -16.44 -12.00 -3.71
CA SER A 4 -15.45 -13.07 -3.50
C SER A 4 -14.08 -12.69 -4.09
N TYR A 5 -14.07 -12.02 -5.26
CA TYR A 5 -12.82 -11.52 -5.86
C TYR A 5 -12.19 -10.40 -5.04
N VAL A 6 -12.99 -9.42 -4.58
CA VAL A 6 -12.49 -8.33 -3.72
C VAL A 6 -11.95 -8.88 -2.40
N LEU A 7 -12.64 -9.84 -1.79
CA LEU A 7 -12.19 -10.52 -0.57
C LEU A 7 -10.87 -11.26 -0.83
N TRP A 8 -10.77 -11.99 -1.94
CA TRP A 8 -9.56 -12.75 -2.30
C TRP A 8 -8.35 -11.85 -2.53
N VAL A 9 -8.51 -10.74 -3.27
CA VAL A 9 -7.45 -9.76 -3.49
C VAL A 9 -7.03 -9.10 -2.18
N ALA A 10 -7.99 -8.70 -1.33
CA ALA A 10 -7.70 -8.13 -0.02
C ALA A 10 -6.93 -9.12 0.88
N LEU A 11 -7.30 -10.40 0.86
CA LEU A 11 -6.67 -11.45 1.64
C LEU A 11 -5.24 -11.71 1.15
N LYS A 12 -5.03 -11.78 -0.18
CA LYS A 12 -3.69 -11.92 -0.78
C LYS A 12 -2.79 -10.71 -0.52
N PHE A 13 -3.32 -9.50 -0.63
CA PHE A 13 -2.60 -8.28 -0.27
C PHE A 13 -2.18 -8.30 1.21
N THR A 14 -3.10 -8.64 2.12
CA THR A 14 -2.83 -8.68 3.56
C THR A 14 -1.80 -9.77 3.92
N GLN A 15 -1.85 -10.92 3.24
CA GLN A 15 -0.82 -11.97 3.36
C GLN A 15 0.56 -11.49 2.88
N HIS A 16 0.62 -10.76 1.78
CA HIS A 16 1.85 -10.18 1.27
C HIS A 16 2.39 -9.08 2.19
N GLU A 17 1.52 -8.29 2.81
CA GLU A 17 1.86 -7.34 3.86
C GLU A 17 2.51 -8.04 5.07
N LEU A 18 1.94 -9.16 5.50
CA LEU A 18 2.48 -9.98 6.59
C LEU A 18 3.85 -10.58 6.23
N TRP A 19 4.02 -11.04 4.99
CA TRP A 19 5.31 -11.52 4.49
C TRP A 19 6.36 -10.41 4.50
N ALA A 20 6.01 -9.21 4.02
CA ALA A 20 6.91 -8.06 4.01
C ALA A 20 7.37 -7.66 5.42
N ILE A 21 6.47 -7.71 6.41
CA ILE A 21 6.81 -7.41 7.82
C ILE A 21 7.72 -8.50 8.40
N ASN A 22 7.43 -9.78 8.15
CA ASN A 22 8.29 -10.88 8.60
C ASN A 22 9.68 -10.81 7.97
N PHE A 23 9.76 -10.49 6.67
CA PHE A 23 11.01 -10.29 5.96
C PHE A 23 11.80 -9.12 6.55
N ALA A 24 11.13 -8.00 6.83
CA ALA A 24 11.72 -6.83 7.48
C ALA A 24 12.23 -7.12 8.90
N LEU A 25 11.54 -7.97 9.67
CA LEU A 25 11.98 -8.43 10.99
C LEU A 25 13.22 -9.34 10.91
N LEU A 26 13.28 -10.24 9.92
CA LEU A 26 14.40 -11.15 9.70
C LEU A 26 15.65 -10.42 9.18
N ARG A 27 15.47 -9.48 8.26
CA ARG A 27 16.53 -8.72 7.60
C ARG A 27 16.20 -7.22 7.64
N PRO A 28 16.48 -6.54 8.76
CA PRO A 28 16.17 -5.11 8.91
C PRO A 28 16.90 -4.21 7.89
N GLN A 29 18.06 -4.64 7.38
CA GLN A 29 18.78 -3.92 6.32
C GLN A 29 18.06 -4.01 4.95
N LEU A 30 17.31 -5.08 4.71
CA LEU A 30 16.55 -5.31 3.48
C LEU A 30 15.06 -5.00 3.67
N SER A 31 14.65 -4.38 4.78
CA SER A 31 13.24 -4.07 5.04
C SER A 31 12.63 -3.18 3.94
N LEU A 32 13.46 -2.33 3.32
CA LEU A 32 13.08 -1.51 2.18
C LEU A 32 12.68 -2.34 0.95
N PHE A 33 13.25 -3.53 0.75
CA PHE A 33 12.83 -4.45 -0.32
C PHE A 33 11.46 -5.06 -0.06
N GLY A 34 11.15 -5.38 1.21
CA GLY A 34 9.81 -5.81 1.61
C GLY A 34 8.78 -4.69 1.39
N ALA A 35 9.14 -3.44 1.68
CA ALA A 35 8.31 -2.29 1.35
C ALA A 35 8.18 -2.11 -0.16
N ALA A 36 9.26 -2.25 -0.92
CA ALA A 36 9.29 -2.14 -2.38
C ALA A 36 8.41 -3.18 -3.07
N SER A 37 8.36 -4.42 -2.58
CA SER A 37 7.52 -5.48 -3.18
C SER A 37 6.02 -5.17 -3.05
N LEU A 38 5.60 -4.41 -2.04
CA LEU A 38 4.22 -3.94 -1.92
C LEU A 38 3.84 -2.92 -3.00
N TRP A 39 4.81 -2.23 -3.62
CA TRP A 39 4.54 -1.30 -4.71
C TRP A 39 4.02 -2.00 -5.96
N VAL A 40 4.30 -3.29 -6.16
CA VAL A 40 3.78 -4.08 -7.30
C VAL A 40 2.25 -4.09 -7.32
N TRP A 41 1.60 -3.96 -6.16
CA TRP A 41 0.15 -3.87 -6.06
C TRP A 41 -0.40 -2.47 -6.33
N ILE A 42 0.45 -1.44 -6.24
CA ILE A 42 0.08 -0.02 -6.36
C ILE A 42 0.38 0.50 -7.76
N PHE A 43 1.49 0.09 -8.38
CA PHE A 43 1.91 0.58 -9.70
C PHE A 43 0.86 0.33 -10.80
N PRO A 44 0.30 -0.88 -10.99
CA PRO A 44 -0.66 -1.13 -12.05
C PRO A 44 -1.92 -0.24 -12.00
N PRO A 45 -2.60 -0.09 -10.84
CA PRO A 45 -3.74 0.83 -10.75
C PRO A 45 -3.30 2.29 -10.87
N LEU A 46 -2.14 2.68 -10.32
CA LEU A 46 -1.66 4.06 -10.38
C LEU A 46 -1.32 4.51 -11.82
N ILE A 47 -0.66 3.64 -12.60
CA ILE A 47 -0.31 3.92 -14.01
C ILE A 47 -1.58 4.03 -14.85
N SER A 48 -2.53 3.11 -14.67
CA SER A 48 -3.81 3.16 -15.36
C SER A 48 -4.56 4.46 -15.06
N LEU A 49 -4.59 4.87 -13.79
CA LEU A 49 -5.26 6.09 -13.34
C LEU A 49 -4.56 7.35 -13.90
N GLY A 50 -3.22 7.36 -13.91
CA GLY A 50 -2.42 8.44 -14.50
C GLY A 50 -2.65 8.61 -16.00
N LEU A 51 -2.73 7.50 -16.76
CA LEU A 51 -3.04 7.51 -18.19
C LEU A 51 -4.44 8.09 -18.47
N VAL A 52 -5.45 7.67 -17.71
CA VAL A 52 -6.83 8.17 -17.85
C VAL A 52 -6.89 9.66 -17.51
N LEU A 53 -6.23 10.10 -16.43
CA LEU A 53 -6.15 11.51 -16.07
C LEU A 53 -5.44 12.34 -17.13
N GLY A 54 -4.30 11.85 -17.66
CA GLY A 54 -3.56 12.52 -18.72
C GLY A 54 -4.40 12.72 -19.98
N TYR A 55 -5.10 11.65 -20.40
CA TYR A 55 -6.03 11.72 -21.54
C TYR A 55 -7.19 12.70 -21.30
N MET A 56 -7.76 12.73 -20.09
CA MET A 56 -8.81 13.70 -19.74
C MET A 56 -8.29 15.14 -19.71
N MET A 57 -7.07 15.38 -19.26
CA MET A 57 -6.48 16.73 -19.27
C MET A 57 -6.17 17.21 -20.68
N GLU A 58 -5.78 16.30 -21.58
CA GLU A 58 -5.51 16.62 -22.98
C GLU A 58 -6.80 17.00 -23.74
N ASN A 59 -7.89 16.24 -23.55
CA ASN A 59 -9.14 16.45 -24.26
C ASN A 59 -10.10 17.44 -23.57
N PHE A 60 -10.03 17.54 -22.24
CA PHE A 60 -10.91 18.36 -21.40
C PHE A 60 -10.12 19.05 -20.28
N PRO A 61 -9.31 20.08 -20.58
CA PRO A 61 -8.31 20.63 -19.65
C PRO A 61 -8.89 21.12 -18.31
N THR A 62 -10.07 21.73 -18.33
CA THR A 62 -10.75 22.24 -17.12
C THR A 62 -11.32 21.10 -16.27
N ALA A 63 -11.97 20.12 -16.90
CA ALA A 63 -12.54 18.97 -16.20
C ALA A 63 -11.43 18.03 -15.68
N GLY A 64 -10.41 17.75 -16.50
CA GLY A 64 -9.25 16.96 -16.11
C GLY A 64 -8.48 17.58 -14.94
N SER A 65 -8.30 18.91 -14.93
CA SER A 65 -7.68 19.60 -13.79
C SER A 65 -8.52 19.51 -12.51
N ALA A 66 -9.84 19.68 -12.61
CA ALA A 66 -10.74 19.55 -11.46
C ALA A 66 -10.72 18.11 -10.88
N VAL A 67 -10.77 17.09 -11.75
CA VAL A 67 -10.68 15.69 -11.34
C VAL A 67 -9.32 15.38 -10.72
N ASN A 68 -8.23 15.91 -11.26
CA ASN A 68 -6.89 15.72 -10.69
C ASN A 68 -6.78 16.35 -9.29
N LEU A 69 -7.37 17.52 -9.06
CA LEU A 69 -7.36 18.19 -7.76
C LEU A 69 -8.18 17.42 -6.72
N VAL A 70 -9.33 16.86 -7.12
CA VAL A 70 -10.25 16.13 -6.23
C VAL A 70 -9.83 14.68 -6.00
N ILE A 71 -9.19 14.03 -6.98
CA ILE A 71 -8.87 12.59 -6.93
C ILE A 71 -7.35 12.37 -6.93
N GLY A 72 -6.62 12.95 -7.87
CA GLY A 72 -5.19 12.72 -8.02
C GLY A 72 -4.39 13.19 -6.80
N LEU A 73 -4.65 14.42 -6.35
CA LEU A 73 -3.94 15.05 -5.23
C LEU A 73 -4.17 14.32 -3.89
N PRO A 74 -5.41 14.01 -3.45
CA PRO A 74 -5.61 13.22 -2.25
C PRO A 74 -5.11 11.77 -2.39
N SER A 75 -5.18 11.16 -3.59
CA SER A 75 -4.60 9.83 -3.81
C SER A 75 -3.09 9.84 -3.57
N LEU A 76 -2.39 10.88 -4.02
CA LEU A 76 -0.96 11.07 -3.77
C LEU A 76 -0.66 11.29 -2.29
N LEU A 77 -1.47 12.07 -1.57
CA LEU A 77 -1.27 12.29 -0.14
C LEU A 77 -1.45 11.02 0.69
N ILE A 78 -2.48 10.22 0.39
CA ILE A 78 -2.71 8.92 1.03
C ILE A 78 -1.54 7.98 0.74
N LEU A 79 -1.08 7.95 -0.50
CA LEU A 79 0.06 7.13 -0.90
C LEU A 79 1.35 7.57 -0.18
N ALA A 80 1.62 8.88 -0.14
CA ALA A 80 2.76 9.44 0.58
C ALA A 80 2.70 9.07 2.06
N TYR A 81 1.56 9.25 2.72
CA TYR A 81 1.38 8.84 4.12
C TYR A 81 1.65 7.34 4.32
N TRP A 82 1.17 6.49 3.41
CA TRP A 82 1.42 5.05 3.46
C TRP A 82 2.91 4.72 3.30
N VAL A 83 3.60 5.35 2.35
CA VAL A 83 5.05 5.21 2.13
C VAL A 83 5.82 5.65 3.36
N PHE A 84 5.50 6.83 3.92
CA PHE A 84 6.13 7.32 5.14
C PHE A 84 5.91 6.34 6.30
N ARG A 85 4.70 5.81 6.49
CA ARG A 85 4.41 4.82 7.54
C ARG A 85 5.29 3.58 7.40
N TRP A 86 5.51 3.08 6.18
CA TRP A 86 6.40 1.94 5.93
C TRP A 86 7.88 2.28 6.10
N TYR A 87 8.29 3.46 5.65
CA TYR A 87 9.64 3.95 5.81
C TYR A 87 10.00 4.12 7.29
N PHE A 88 9.08 4.64 8.10
CA PHE A 88 9.23 4.71 9.56
C PHE A 88 9.37 3.33 10.21
N ILE A 89 8.66 2.30 9.74
CA ILE A 89 8.82 0.92 10.23
C ILE A 89 10.21 0.39 9.87
N CYS A 90 10.67 0.62 8.64
CA CYS A 90 12.01 0.23 8.19
C CYS A 90 13.12 0.94 8.98
N LEU A 91 12.96 2.25 9.18
CA LEU A 91 13.91 3.09 9.91
C LEU A 91 13.93 2.70 11.39
N ALA A 92 12.78 2.48 12.02
CA ALA A 92 12.69 1.95 13.39
C ALA A 92 13.39 0.58 13.53
N LEU A 93 13.25 -0.30 12.53
CA LEU A 93 13.94 -1.59 12.48
C LEU A 93 15.47 -1.44 12.38
N MET A 94 15.97 -0.51 11.56
CA MET A 94 17.40 -0.21 11.44
C MET A 94 17.99 0.36 12.74
N PHE A 95 17.23 1.15 13.49
CA PHE A 95 17.61 1.64 14.83
C PHE A 95 17.41 0.59 15.94
N GLY A 96 17.10 -0.66 15.61
CA GLY A 96 16.94 -1.77 16.56
C GLY A 96 15.59 -1.82 17.30
N ARG A 97 14.68 -0.88 17.04
CA ARG A 97 13.34 -0.84 17.64
C ARG A 97 12.36 -1.73 16.86
N ARG A 98 12.29 -3.00 17.23
CA ARG A 98 11.39 -4.00 16.63
C ARG A 98 9.91 -3.85 17.05
N THR A 99 9.63 -3.12 18.12
CA THR A 99 8.28 -2.97 18.71
C THR A 99 7.24 -2.44 17.73
N MET A 100 7.60 -1.51 16.84
CA MET A 100 6.68 -0.97 15.83
C MET A 100 6.35 -1.98 14.73
N ALA A 101 7.33 -2.77 14.29
CA ALA A 101 7.14 -3.82 13.31
C ALA A 101 6.29 -4.98 13.88
N GLU A 102 6.52 -5.36 15.14
CA GLU A 102 5.72 -6.38 15.82
C GLU A 102 4.28 -5.93 16.07
N LYS A 103 4.07 -4.67 16.48
CA LYS A 103 2.70 -4.10 16.62
C LYS A 103 1.94 -4.12 15.29
N LYS A 104 2.61 -3.74 14.20
CA LYS A 104 2.03 -3.80 12.86
C LYS A 104 1.75 -5.24 12.42
N ARG A 105 2.64 -6.18 12.73
CA ARG A 105 2.43 -7.63 12.47
C ARG A 105 1.16 -8.14 13.17
N ALA A 106 0.98 -7.80 14.44
CA ALA A 106 -0.19 -8.20 15.22
C ALA A 106 -1.50 -7.62 14.64
N GLU A 107 -1.48 -6.36 14.20
CA GLU A 107 -2.61 -5.72 13.52
C GLU A 107 -2.97 -6.45 12.22
N VAL A 108 -1.97 -6.77 11.40
CA VAL A 108 -2.15 -7.45 10.10
C VAL A 108 -2.64 -8.89 10.30
N SER A 109 -2.11 -9.63 11.28
CA SER A 109 -2.58 -10.98 11.59
C SER A 109 -4.02 -11.00 12.09
N ALA A 110 -4.41 -10.02 12.91
CA ALA A 110 -5.79 -9.88 13.37
C ALA A 110 -6.75 -9.56 12.20
N ARG A 111 -6.32 -8.73 11.24
CA ARG A 111 -7.09 -8.47 10.01
C ARG A 111 -7.27 -9.73 9.16
N ILE A 112 -6.23 -10.56 9.00
CA ILE A 112 -6.31 -11.83 8.25
C ILE A 112 -7.31 -12.78 8.91
N GLN A 113 -7.25 -12.93 10.24
CA GLN A 113 -8.21 -13.77 10.97
C GLN A 113 -9.65 -13.27 10.78
N LYS A 114 -9.87 -11.96 10.84
CA LYS A 114 -11.19 -11.35 10.61
C LYS A 114 -11.69 -11.54 9.18
N LEU A 115 -10.80 -11.48 8.18
CA LEU A 115 -11.12 -11.71 6.77
C LEU A 115 -11.34 -13.19 6.44
N LEU A 116 -10.76 -14.12 7.21
CA LEU A 116 -10.99 -15.56 7.10
C LEU A 116 -12.28 -16.01 7.81
N SER A 117 -12.73 -15.28 8.83
CA SER A 117 -13.96 -15.56 9.58
C SER A 117 -15.21 -14.89 9.02
N ALA A 118 -15.11 -14.13 7.92
CA ALA A 118 -16.18 -13.36 7.28
C ALA A 118 -16.61 -14.00 5.97
#